data_AF-A0A0H3N0E4-F1
#
_entry.id   AF-A0A0H3N0E4-F1
#
_cell.length_a   1.000
_cell.length_b   1.000
_cell.length_c   1.000
_cell.angle_alpha   90.00
_cell.angle_beta   90.00
_cell.angle_gamma   90.00
#
_symmetry.space_group_name_H-M   'P 1'
#
loop_
_entity.id
_entity.type
_entity.pdbx_description
1 polymer ?
#
loop_
_entity_poly.entity_id
_entity_poly.type
_entity_poly.pdbx_seq_one_letter_code
_entity_poly.pdbx_strand_id
1 'polypeptide(L)'
;MQKSFYELIVLARNNSVDDLQEILFMFKPLVKKLSRVLHYEEGETDLIIFFIELIKNIKLSSFSEKSDAIIVKYIHKSLLNKTFELSRRYSKMKFNFVEFDENILNMKNNYQSKSVFEEDICFFEYILKELSGIQRKVIFYKYLKGYSDREISVKLKISRQAVNKAKNRAFKKIKKDYENYFNL
;
A
#
# COMPACT_ATOMS: atom_id res chain seq x y z
N MET A 1 -36.63 23.48 -26.54
CA MET A 1 -35.38 24.26 -26.51
C MET A 1 -34.34 23.44 -25.79
N GLN A 2 -33.13 23.35 -26.32
CA GLN A 2 -32.01 22.73 -25.60
C GLN A 2 -31.64 23.65 -24.43
N LYS A 3 -31.64 23.14 -23.20
CA LYS A 3 -31.28 23.92 -22.01
C LYS A 3 -29.82 24.37 -22.12
N SER A 4 -29.51 25.59 -21.67
CA SER A 4 -28.11 26.00 -21.52
C SER A 4 -27.44 25.18 -20.41
N PHE A 5 -26.11 25.09 -20.45
CA PHE A 5 -25.38 24.37 -19.41
C PHE A 5 -25.53 25.05 -18.05
N TYR A 6 -25.62 26.39 -18.01
CA TYR A 6 -25.99 27.13 -16.81
C TYR A 6 -27.35 26.69 -16.23
N GLU A 7 -28.38 26.58 -17.07
CA GLU A 7 -29.71 26.13 -16.64
C GLU A 7 -29.70 24.70 -16.10
N LEU A 8 -28.96 23.79 -16.75
CA LEU A 8 -28.78 22.42 -16.27
C LEU A 8 -28.16 22.39 -14.87
N ILE A 9 -27.15 23.21 -14.59
CA ILE A 9 -26.54 23.27 -13.25
C ILE A 9 -27.54 23.80 -12.21
N VAL A 10 -28.32 24.83 -12.56
CA VAL A 10 -29.33 25.39 -11.67
C VAL A 10 -30.39 24.33 -11.32
N LEU A 11 -30.84 23.54 -12.29
CA LEU A 11 -31.82 22.49 -12.06
C LEU A 11 -31.25 21.29 -11.28
N ALA A 12 -30.03 20.86 -11.61
CA ALA A 12 -29.34 19.77 -10.90
C ALA A 12 -29.13 20.08 -9.41
N ARG A 13 -29.00 21.37 -9.05
CA ARG A 13 -28.93 21.81 -7.63
C ARG A 13 -30.24 21.66 -6.87
N ASN A 14 -31.37 21.74 -7.56
CA ASN A 14 -32.69 21.53 -6.97
C ASN A 14 -33.03 20.03 -6.82
N ASN A 15 -32.00 19.18 -6.70
CA ASN A 15 -32.08 17.72 -6.59
C ASN A 15 -32.79 17.04 -7.78
N SER A 16 -32.78 17.65 -8.96
CA SER A 16 -33.17 16.95 -10.19
C SER A 16 -32.12 15.90 -10.54
N VAL A 17 -32.47 14.62 -10.38
CA VAL A 17 -31.59 13.49 -10.67
C VAL A 17 -31.24 13.41 -12.15
N ASP A 18 -32.24 13.66 -13.01
CA ASP A 18 -32.09 13.58 -14.47
C ASP A 18 -31.12 14.64 -15.01
N ASP A 19 -31.22 15.89 -14.54
CA ASP A 19 -30.32 16.97 -14.96
C ASP A 19 -28.88 16.73 -14.49
N LEU A 20 -28.69 16.18 -13.28
CA LEU A 20 -27.36 15.79 -12.81
C LEU A 20 -26.78 14.66 -13.64
N GLN A 21 -27.59 13.66 -13.99
CA GLN A 21 -27.18 12.54 -14.82
C GLN A 21 -26.79 13.00 -16.23
N GLU A 22 -27.51 13.95 -16.82
CA GLU A 22 -27.16 14.57 -18.09
C GLU A 22 -25.80 15.28 -18.03
N ILE A 23 -25.55 16.06 -16.96
CA ILE A 23 -24.24 16.70 -16.73
C ILE A 23 -23.12 15.68 -16.60
N LEU A 24 -23.33 14.60 -15.84
CA LEU A 24 -22.35 13.53 -15.68
C LEU A 24 -22.05 12.84 -17.02
N PHE A 25 -23.07 12.61 -17.84
CA PHE A 25 -22.90 12.00 -19.16
C PHE A 25 -22.06 12.89 -20.09
N MET A 26 -22.31 14.21 -20.11
CA MET A 26 -21.53 15.17 -20.92
C MET A 26 -20.05 15.19 -20.54
N PHE A 27 -19.72 15.07 -19.24
CA PHE A 27 -18.34 15.15 -18.74
C PHE A 27 -17.66 13.79 -18.60
N LYS A 28 -18.37 12.68 -18.79
CA LYS A 28 -17.83 11.31 -18.71
C LYS A 28 -16.54 11.11 -19.52
N PRO A 29 -16.40 11.59 -20.77
CA PRO A 29 -15.15 11.44 -21.52
C PRO A 29 -13.96 12.15 -20.85
N LEU A 30 -14.19 13.34 -20.27
CA LEU A 30 -13.17 14.09 -19.56
C LEU A 30 -12.77 13.40 -18.26
N VAL A 31 -13.74 12.98 -17.45
CA VAL A 31 -13.50 12.27 -16.20
C VAL A 31 -12.71 10.98 -16.45
N LYS A 32 -13.11 10.19 -17.45
CA LYS A 32 -12.40 8.97 -17.85
C LYS A 32 -10.99 9.24 -18.38
N LYS A 33 -10.78 10.36 -19.07
CA LYS A 33 -9.44 10.77 -19.51
C LYS A 33 -8.54 11.12 -18.33
N LEU A 34 -9.07 11.84 -17.35
CA LEU A 34 -8.33 12.28 -16.17
C LEU A 34 -8.06 11.13 -15.19
N SER A 35 -9.00 10.20 -15.01
CA SER A 35 -8.85 9.04 -14.11
C SER A 35 -7.69 8.13 -14.52
N ARG A 36 -7.42 8.00 -15.83
CA ARG A 36 -6.28 7.22 -16.35
C ARG A 36 -4.92 7.66 -15.83
N VAL A 37 -4.79 8.92 -15.38
CA VAL A 37 -3.54 9.48 -14.83
C VAL A 37 -3.35 9.14 -13.35
N LEU A 38 -4.42 8.71 -12.66
CA LEU A 38 -4.39 8.47 -11.22
C LEU A 38 -3.75 7.12 -10.84
N HIS A 39 -3.80 6.12 -11.73
CA HIS A 39 -3.18 4.80 -11.53
C HIS A 39 -3.57 4.09 -10.22
N TYR A 40 -4.80 4.31 -9.74
CA TYR A 40 -5.43 3.56 -8.64
C TYR A 40 -6.90 3.26 -8.95
N GLU A 41 -7.42 2.21 -8.32
CA GLU A 41 -8.70 1.57 -8.66
C GLU A 41 -9.90 2.53 -8.57
N GLU A 42 -9.96 3.34 -7.51
CA GLU A 42 -11.08 4.26 -7.23
C GLU A 42 -10.92 5.64 -7.89
N GLY A 43 -9.92 5.84 -8.74
CA GLY A 43 -9.59 7.18 -9.27
C GLY A 43 -10.71 7.83 -10.10
N GLU A 44 -11.48 7.02 -10.85
CA GLU A 44 -12.65 7.53 -11.57
C GLU A 44 -13.78 7.91 -10.62
N THR A 45 -14.07 7.06 -9.64
CA THR A 45 -15.10 7.28 -8.61
C THR A 45 -14.82 8.55 -7.80
N ASP A 46 -13.58 8.75 -7.35
CA ASP A 46 -13.16 9.95 -6.62
C ASP A 46 -13.38 11.23 -7.42
N LEU A 47 -13.10 11.20 -8.73
CA LEU A 47 -13.32 12.34 -9.61
C LEU A 47 -14.82 12.61 -9.84
N ILE A 48 -15.64 11.57 -9.95
CA ILE A 48 -17.11 11.70 -10.05
C ILE A 48 -17.68 12.32 -8.79
N ILE A 49 -17.27 11.85 -7.61
CA ILE A 49 -17.72 12.39 -6.32
C ILE A 49 -17.39 13.88 -6.23
N PHE A 50 -16.12 14.24 -6.47
CA PHE A 50 -15.70 15.64 -6.48
C PHE A 50 -16.49 16.47 -7.51
N PHE A 51 -16.78 15.90 -8.68
CA PHE A 51 -17.53 16.62 -9.71
C PHE A 51 -18.96 16.92 -9.27
N ILE A 52 -19.66 15.96 -8.65
CA ILE A 52 -21.00 16.16 -8.10
C ILE A 52 -20.98 17.25 -7.02
N GLU A 53 -20.01 17.20 -6.11
CA GLU A 53 -19.82 18.24 -5.09
C GLU A 53 -19.57 19.62 -5.71
N LEU A 54 -18.74 19.69 -6.76
CA LEU A 54 -18.46 20.92 -7.48
C LEU A 54 -19.74 21.51 -8.09
N ILE A 55 -20.54 20.70 -8.79
CA ILE A 55 -21.81 21.14 -9.39
C ILE A 55 -22.79 21.66 -8.34
N LYS A 56 -22.88 20.98 -7.18
CA LYS A 56 -23.73 21.41 -6.06
C LYS A 56 -23.26 22.73 -5.43
N ASN A 57 -21.96 22.96 -5.36
CA ASN A 57 -21.39 24.05 -4.56
C ASN A 57 -20.83 25.25 -5.36
N ILE A 58 -20.69 25.14 -6.69
CA ILE A 58 -20.16 26.23 -7.54
C ILE A 58 -20.93 27.56 -7.37
N LYS A 59 -20.25 28.66 -7.07
CA LYS A 59 -20.94 29.95 -6.89
C LYS A 59 -21.20 30.59 -8.25
N LEU A 60 -22.30 30.23 -8.90
CA LEU A 60 -22.66 30.76 -10.23
C LEU A 60 -22.77 32.30 -10.27
N SER A 61 -23.06 32.95 -9.14
CA SER A 61 -23.08 34.41 -9.01
C SER A 61 -21.69 35.07 -9.04
N SER A 62 -20.61 34.30 -8.85
CA SER A 62 -19.24 34.82 -8.86
C SER A 62 -18.62 34.94 -10.25
N PHE A 63 -19.31 34.45 -11.28
CA PHE A 63 -18.87 34.59 -12.67
C PHE A 63 -19.28 35.96 -13.20
N SER A 64 -18.32 36.71 -13.77
CA SER A 64 -18.57 38.00 -14.40
C SER A 64 -19.54 37.89 -15.58
N GLU A 65 -19.45 36.78 -16.30
CA GLU A 65 -20.32 36.43 -17.42
C GLU A 65 -20.85 35.01 -17.22
N LYS A 66 -22.17 34.83 -17.34
CA LYS A 66 -22.86 33.53 -17.21
C LYS A 66 -22.79 32.72 -18.51
N SER A 67 -21.64 32.77 -19.19
CA SER A 67 -21.42 32.02 -20.42
C SER A 67 -21.10 30.56 -20.08
N ASP A 68 -21.76 29.63 -20.76
CA ASP A 68 -21.52 28.20 -20.64
C ASP A 68 -20.03 27.85 -20.84
N ALA A 69 -19.35 28.54 -21.76
CA ALA A 69 -17.92 28.34 -22.03
C ALA A 69 -17.04 28.62 -20.80
N ILE A 70 -17.36 29.66 -20.02
CA ILE A 70 -16.60 30.03 -18.81
C ILE A 70 -16.82 28.98 -17.72
N ILE A 71 -18.06 28.54 -17.54
CA ILE A 71 -18.43 27.54 -16.54
C ILE A 71 -17.77 26.20 -16.86
N VAL A 72 -17.85 25.75 -18.12
CA VAL A 72 -17.19 24.52 -18.59
C VAL A 72 -15.68 24.60 -18.39
N LYS A 73 -15.05 25.73 -18.73
CA LYS A 73 -13.61 25.95 -18.53
C LYS A 73 -13.23 25.88 -17.05
N TYR A 74 -14.05 26.47 -16.17
CA TYR A 74 -13.85 26.43 -14.73
C TYR A 74 -13.93 25.00 -14.18
N ILE A 75 -14.95 24.24 -14.60
CA ILE A 75 -15.11 22.83 -14.22
C ILE A 75 -13.92 22.00 -14.70
N HIS A 76 -13.53 22.16 -15.96
CA HIS A 76 -12.37 21.47 -16.51
C HIS A 76 -11.11 21.75 -15.70
N LYS A 77 -10.86 23.02 -15.35
CA LYS A 77 -9.70 23.40 -14.53
C LYS A 77 -9.77 22.82 -13.11
N SER A 78 -10.95 22.80 -12.51
CA SER A 78 -11.19 22.25 -11.17
C SER A 78 -10.93 20.74 -11.14
N LEU A 79 -11.45 20.00 -12.12
CA LEU A 79 -11.21 18.56 -12.27
C LEU A 79 -9.72 18.25 -12.45
N LEU A 80 -9.03 18.98 -13.34
CA LEU A 80 -7.60 18.79 -13.57
C LEU A 80 -6.78 19.04 -12.29
N ASN A 81 -7.09 20.10 -11.55
CA ASN A 81 -6.42 20.39 -10.27
C ASN A 81 -6.65 19.27 -9.26
N LYS A 82 -7.88 18.75 -9.17
CA LYS A 82 -8.20 17.62 -8.29
C LYS A 82 -7.43 16.36 -8.69
N THR A 83 -7.31 16.08 -9.99
CA THR A 83 -6.49 14.97 -10.48
C THR A 83 -5.04 15.09 -10.01
N PHE A 84 -4.43 16.28 -10.09
CA PHE A 84 -3.06 16.48 -9.59
C PHE A 84 -2.94 16.32 -8.07
N GLU A 85 -3.94 16.78 -7.31
CA GLU A 85 -3.99 16.57 -5.86
C GLU A 85 -4.05 15.09 -5.50
N LEU A 86 -4.98 14.35 -6.10
CA LEU A 86 -5.18 12.91 -5.88
C LEU A 86 -3.94 12.10 -6.27
N SER A 87 -3.35 12.39 -7.44
CA SER A 87 -2.11 11.76 -7.89
C SER A 87 -0.98 11.94 -6.89
N ARG A 88 -0.73 13.18 -6.41
CA ARG A 88 0.29 13.45 -5.38
C ARG A 88 0.00 12.73 -4.07
N ARG A 89 -1.27 12.69 -3.63
CA ARG A 89 -1.68 11.99 -2.41
C ARG A 89 -1.41 10.49 -2.53
N TYR A 90 -1.83 9.89 -3.64
CA TYR A 90 -1.63 8.46 -3.90
C TYR A 90 -0.15 8.11 -4.03
N SER A 91 0.65 8.89 -4.75
CA SER A 91 2.09 8.66 -4.83
C SER A 91 2.77 8.66 -3.46
N LYS A 92 2.39 9.57 -2.55
CA LYS A 92 2.89 9.57 -1.17
C LYS A 92 2.45 8.35 -0.38
N MET A 93 1.20 7.91 -0.56
CA MET A 93 0.66 6.74 0.11
C MET A 93 1.28 5.44 -0.41
N LYS A 94 1.56 5.32 -1.72
CA LYS A 94 2.18 4.13 -2.32
C LYS A 94 3.53 3.77 -1.67
N PHE A 95 4.29 4.74 -1.15
CA PHE A 95 5.52 4.44 -0.39
C PHE A 95 5.27 3.83 1.00
N ASN A 96 4.06 3.97 1.54
CA ASN A 96 3.68 3.47 2.86
C ASN A 96 2.95 2.11 2.80
N PHE A 97 2.59 1.63 1.61
CA PHE A 97 1.94 0.34 1.41
C PHE A 97 2.84 -0.57 0.58
N VAL A 98 2.93 -1.84 0.98
CA VAL A 98 3.55 -2.88 0.16
C VAL A 98 2.49 -3.36 -0.83
N GLU A 99 2.86 -3.44 -2.11
CA GLU A 99 1.99 -3.99 -3.15
C GLU A 99 1.57 -5.42 -2.76
N PHE A 100 0.26 -5.68 -2.79
CA PHE A 100 -0.27 -6.99 -2.47
C PHE A 100 0.06 -7.95 -3.61
N ASP A 101 1.17 -8.67 -3.46
CA ASP A 101 1.56 -9.70 -4.41
C ASP A 101 0.82 -10.99 -4.07
N GLU A 102 -0.21 -11.31 -4.86
CA GLU A 102 -0.91 -12.60 -4.76
C GLU A 102 0.04 -13.79 -4.91
N ASN A 103 1.19 -13.64 -5.58
CA ASN A 103 2.20 -14.70 -5.65
C ASN A 103 2.84 -14.97 -4.29
N ILE A 104 2.91 -14.00 -3.37
CA ILE A 104 3.35 -14.24 -1.98
C ILE A 104 2.33 -15.13 -1.25
N LEU A 105 1.03 -15.00 -1.54
CA LEU A 105 -0.03 -15.87 -1.00
C LEU A 105 -0.10 -17.22 -1.73
N ASN A 106 0.10 -17.25 -3.05
CA ASN A 106 0.14 -18.49 -3.81
C ASN A 106 1.43 -19.28 -3.57
N MET A 107 2.49 -18.63 -3.06
CA MET A 107 3.62 -19.33 -2.46
C MET A 107 3.14 -20.21 -1.30
N LYS A 108 2.19 -19.76 -0.46
CA LYS A 108 1.58 -20.57 0.60
C LYS A 108 0.76 -21.76 0.07
N ASN A 109 0.13 -21.64 -1.10
CA ASN A 109 -0.70 -22.71 -1.67
C ASN A 109 0.09 -23.78 -2.44
N ASN A 110 1.34 -23.50 -2.81
CA ASN A 110 2.30 -24.51 -3.29
C ASN A 110 3.03 -25.23 -2.15
N TYR A 111 2.75 -24.90 -0.88
CA TYR A 111 3.03 -25.82 0.21
C TYR A 111 1.85 -26.78 0.32
N GLN A 112 1.96 -27.87 -0.41
CA GLN A 112 1.46 -29.16 0.07
C GLN A 112 2.23 -29.53 1.36
N SER A 113 2.09 -28.71 2.39
CA SER A 113 2.72 -28.93 3.68
C SER A 113 2.19 -27.95 4.72
N LYS A 114 1.02 -28.27 5.26
CA LYS A 114 0.64 -27.76 6.57
C LYS A 114 1.51 -28.37 7.69
N SER A 115 2.32 -29.41 7.38
CA SER A 115 3.24 -30.07 8.30
C SER A 115 4.61 -29.37 8.42
N VAL A 116 5.12 -28.70 7.39
CA VAL A 116 6.46 -28.09 7.36
C VAL A 116 6.55 -26.90 8.31
N PHE A 117 5.50 -26.08 8.46
CA PHE A 117 5.54 -24.98 9.43
C PHE A 117 5.53 -25.45 10.89
N GLU A 118 4.80 -26.53 11.22
CA GLU A 118 4.80 -27.09 12.58
C GLU A 118 6.08 -27.89 12.87
N GLU A 119 6.59 -28.63 11.89
CA GLU A 119 7.87 -29.35 11.96
C GLU A 119 9.05 -28.39 12.05
N ASP A 120 9.09 -27.31 11.27
CA ASP A 120 10.13 -26.29 11.31
C ASP A 120 10.13 -25.55 12.64
N ILE A 121 8.96 -25.13 13.16
CA ILE A 121 8.86 -24.48 14.48
C ILE A 121 9.31 -25.44 15.58
N CYS A 122 8.88 -26.70 15.55
CA CYS A 122 9.33 -27.73 16.51
C CYS A 122 10.84 -27.99 16.40
N PHE A 123 11.40 -28.00 15.19
CA PHE A 123 12.82 -28.18 14.93
C PHE A 123 13.66 -26.98 15.41
N PHE A 124 13.19 -25.75 15.18
CA PHE A 124 13.83 -24.55 15.73
C PHE A 124 13.78 -24.52 17.25
N GLU A 125 12.66 -24.90 17.87
CA GLU A 125 12.56 -25.01 19.33
C GLU A 125 13.48 -26.10 19.90
N TYR A 126 13.57 -27.25 19.23
CA TYR A 126 14.47 -28.36 19.60
C TYR A 126 15.95 -27.96 19.49
N ILE A 127 16.37 -27.44 18.33
CA ILE A 127 17.75 -27.00 18.09
C ILE A 127 18.19 -25.88 19.02
N LEU A 128 17.30 -24.92 19.29
CA LEU A 128 17.62 -23.82 20.18
C LEU A 128 17.77 -24.28 21.63
N LYS A 129 17.07 -25.33 22.08
CA LYS A 129 17.30 -25.97 23.40
C LYS A 129 18.70 -26.57 23.49
N GLU A 130 19.19 -27.18 22.43
CA GLU A 130 20.50 -27.86 22.36
C GLU A 130 21.70 -26.91 22.35
N LEU A 131 21.51 -25.64 21.98
CA LEU A 131 22.56 -24.63 22.09
C LEU A 131 22.78 -24.22 23.55
N SER A 132 24.06 -24.04 23.93
CA SER A 132 24.40 -23.42 25.21
C SER A 132 23.78 -22.02 25.33
N GLY A 133 23.56 -21.56 26.56
CA GLY A 133 22.92 -20.26 26.81
C GLY A 133 23.59 -19.10 26.08
N ILE A 134 24.92 -19.12 25.90
CA ILE A 134 25.64 -18.07 25.17
C ILE A 134 25.48 -18.19 23.65
N GLN A 135 25.53 -19.40 23.10
CA GLN A 135 25.32 -19.65 21.68
C GLN A 135 23.91 -19.24 21.25
N ARG A 136 22.91 -19.65 22.02
CA ARG A 136 21.50 -19.32 21.80
C ARG A 136 21.27 -17.81 21.79
N LYS A 137 21.77 -17.11 22.81
CA LYS A 137 21.66 -15.65 22.90
C LYS A 137 22.36 -14.94 21.73
N VAL A 138 23.52 -15.41 21.31
CA VAL A 138 24.25 -14.85 20.16
C VAL A 138 23.46 -15.04 18.86
N ILE A 139 22.95 -16.24 18.58
CA ILE A 139 22.13 -16.50 17.38
C ILE A 139 20.85 -15.66 17.40
N PHE A 140 20.16 -15.63 18.55
CA PHE A 140 18.95 -14.82 18.72
C PHE A 140 19.19 -13.35 18.43
N TYR A 141 20.20 -12.74 19.06
CA TYR A 141 20.45 -11.33 18.85
C TYR A 141 20.96 -11.00 17.45
N LYS A 142 21.75 -11.89 16.85
CA LYS A 142 22.32 -11.68 15.51
C LYS A 142 21.26 -11.78 14.42
N TYR A 143 20.44 -12.83 14.44
CA TYR A 143 19.57 -13.18 13.32
C TYR A 143 18.10 -12.87 13.56
N LEU A 144 17.61 -12.94 14.81
CA LEU A 144 16.23 -12.56 15.13
C LEU A 144 16.08 -11.09 15.52
N LYS A 145 17.13 -10.45 16.05
CA LYS A 145 17.11 -9.03 16.45
C LYS A 145 18.00 -8.10 15.62
N GLY A 146 18.77 -8.65 14.67
CA GLY A 146 19.55 -7.87 13.70
C GLY A 146 20.75 -7.10 14.28
N TYR A 147 21.24 -7.43 15.47
CA TYR A 147 22.36 -6.71 16.07
C TYR A 147 23.71 -7.06 15.42
N SER A 148 24.61 -6.09 15.36
CA SER A 148 26.01 -6.30 14.98
C SER A 148 26.79 -7.08 16.05
N ASP A 149 27.90 -7.71 15.65
CA ASP A 149 28.74 -8.49 16.59
C ASP A 149 29.29 -7.59 17.72
N ARG A 150 29.42 -6.27 17.48
CA ARG A 150 29.82 -5.28 18.50
C ARG A 150 28.68 -5.00 19.49
N GLU A 151 27.45 -4.84 19.02
CA GLU A 151 26.30 -4.61 19.90
C GLU A 151 26.02 -5.85 20.74
N ILE A 152 26.17 -7.05 20.17
CA ILE A 152 26.05 -8.31 20.89
C ILE A 152 27.16 -8.44 21.95
N SER A 153 28.40 -8.08 21.62
CA SER A 153 29.52 -8.16 22.58
C SER A 153 29.28 -7.27 23.80
N VAL A 154 28.77 -6.06 23.57
CA VAL A 154 28.39 -5.12 24.64
C VAL A 154 27.21 -5.67 25.45
N LYS A 155 26.17 -6.15 24.78
CA LYS A 155 24.93 -6.63 25.42
C LYS A 155 25.14 -7.89 26.27
N LEU A 156 25.99 -8.80 25.81
CA LEU A 156 26.31 -10.04 26.51
C LEU A 156 27.53 -9.93 27.44
N LYS A 157 28.19 -8.76 27.48
CA LYS A 157 29.43 -8.53 28.24
C LYS A 157 30.53 -9.56 27.94
N ILE A 158 30.71 -9.88 26.66
CA ILE A 158 31.76 -10.80 26.17
C ILE A 158 32.57 -10.13 25.07
N SER A 159 33.74 -10.65 24.73
CA SER A 159 34.54 -10.10 23.62
C SER A 159 33.88 -10.35 22.25
N ARG A 160 34.17 -9.50 21.26
CA ARG A 160 33.72 -9.71 19.86
C ARG A 160 34.19 -11.06 19.30
N GLN A 161 35.39 -11.51 19.70
CA GLN A 161 35.92 -12.82 19.33
C GLN A 161 35.09 -13.96 19.95
N ALA A 162 34.65 -13.80 21.20
CA ALA A 162 33.75 -14.76 21.86
C ALA A 162 32.38 -14.82 21.18
N VAL A 163 31.84 -13.69 20.71
CA VAL A 163 30.61 -13.66 19.88
C VAL A 163 30.82 -14.47 18.60
N ASN A 164 31.90 -14.23 17.87
CA ASN A 164 32.18 -14.93 16.61
C ASN A 164 32.39 -16.45 16.84
N LYS A 165 33.10 -16.82 17.91
CA LYS A 165 33.32 -18.22 18.30
C LYS A 165 32.02 -18.90 18.72
N ALA A 166 31.16 -18.23 19.49
CA ALA A 166 29.84 -18.73 19.88
C ALA A 166 28.94 -18.94 18.66
N LYS A 167 28.89 -17.96 17.74
CA LYS A 167 28.17 -18.04 16.46
C LYS A 167 28.62 -19.24 15.63
N ASN A 168 29.92 -19.39 15.39
CA ASN A 168 30.46 -20.48 14.56
C ASN A 168 30.21 -21.86 15.19
N ARG A 169 30.34 -21.98 16.52
CA ARG A 169 30.03 -23.24 17.23
C ARG A 169 28.54 -23.57 17.16
N ALA A 170 27.67 -22.58 17.27
CA ALA A 170 26.23 -22.77 17.13
C ALA A 170 25.88 -23.27 15.73
N PHE A 171 26.36 -22.61 14.68
CA PHE A 171 26.13 -23.04 13.30
C PHE A 171 26.66 -24.44 13.01
N LYS A 172 27.84 -24.79 13.54
CA LYS A 172 28.38 -26.15 13.38
C LYS A 172 27.45 -27.20 13.99
N LYS A 173 26.85 -26.92 15.16
CA LYS A 173 25.91 -27.84 15.81
C LYS A 173 24.59 -27.93 15.04
N ILE A 174 23.99 -26.78 14.71
CA ILE A 174 22.77 -26.67 13.89
C ILE A 174 22.93 -27.45 12.58
N LYS A 175 24.04 -27.25 11.86
CA LYS A 175 24.31 -27.93 10.59
C LYS A 175 24.40 -29.44 10.75
N LYS A 176 25.14 -29.92 11.76
CA LYS A 176 25.26 -31.35 12.05
C LYS A 176 23.90 -31.98 12.36
N ASP A 177 23.10 -31.31 13.20
CA ASP A 177 21.80 -31.84 13.62
C ASP A 177 20.80 -31.84 12.43
N TYR A 178 20.89 -30.85 11.55
CA TYR A 178 20.14 -30.82 10.29
C TYR A 178 20.55 -31.93 9.32
N GLU A 179 21.85 -32.18 9.13
CA GLU A 179 22.36 -33.29 8.31
C GLU A 179 21.86 -34.64 8.84
N ASN A 180 21.92 -34.85 10.15
CA ASN A 180 21.41 -36.06 10.79
C ASN A 180 19.90 -36.26 10.61
N TYR A 181 19.10 -35.19 10.67
CA TYR A 181 17.64 -35.27 10.50
C TYR A 181 17.24 -35.75 9.10
N PHE A 182 18.01 -35.37 8.07
CA PHE A 182 17.75 -35.76 6.68
C PHE A 182 18.46 -37.05 6.25
N ASN A 183 19.15 -37.77 7.15
CA ASN A 183 19.98 -38.95 6.84
C ASN A 183 21.00 -38.69 5.70
N LEU A 184 21.62 -37.51 5.67
CA LEU A 184 22.80 -37.20 4.84
C LEU A 184 24.08 -37.55 5.60
#